data_AF-M8CZZ6-F1
#
_entry.id   AF-M8CZZ6-F1
#
_cell.length_a   1.000
_cell.length_b   1.000
_cell.length_c   1.000
_cell.angle_alpha   90.00
_cell.angle_beta   90.00
_cell.angle_gamma   90.00
#
_symmetry.space_group_name_H-M   'P 1'
#
loop_
_entity.id
_entity.type
_entity.pdbx_description
1 polymer ?
#
loop_
_entity_poly.entity_id
_entity_poly.type
_entity_poly.pdbx_seq_one_letter_code
_entity_poly.pdbx_strand_id
1 'polypeptide(L)'
;MHKPIITIVAMSVQPFDDVILEETKIYVRHNGLTIHMTVSFKACDHMLTLCEQLQKQVIDDIYEMTGQTVFAVHLYVRKLVDGKNA
;
A
#
# COMPACT_ATOMS: atom_id res chain seq x y z
N MET A 1 -14.96 17.39 14.73
CA MET A 1 -14.40 17.56 13.36
C MET A 1 -14.30 16.19 12.70
N HIS A 2 -15.16 15.89 11.73
CA HIS A 2 -14.99 14.71 10.88
C HIS A 2 -13.86 14.98 9.88
N LYS A 3 -12.81 14.16 9.93
CA LYS A 3 -11.77 14.19 8.91
C LYS A 3 -12.35 13.58 7.64
N PRO A 4 -12.18 14.21 6.46
CA PRO A 4 -12.62 13.60 5.21
C PRO A 4 -11.86 12.28 5.02
N ILE A 5 -12.62 11.19 4.90
CA ILE A 5 -12.09 9.90 4.48
C ILE A 5 -12.16 9.91 2.96
N ILE A 6 -11.01 10.04 2.30
CA ILE A 6 -10.92 9.86 0.85
C ILE A 6 -10.68 8.37 0.63
N THR A 7 -11.71 7.67 0.17
CA THR A 7 -11.60 6.27 -0.25
C THR A 7 -11.16 6.26 -1.71
N ILE A 8 -9.86 6.04 -1.96
CA ILE A 8 -9.35 5.79 -3.31
C ILE A 8 -9.44 4.29 -3.56
N VAL A 9 -10.31 3.90 -4.49
CA VAL A 9 -10.42 2.51 -4.97
C VAL A 9 -9.42 2.36 -6.12
N ALA A 10 -8.21 1.92 -5.81
CA ALA A 10 -7.28 1.48 -6.84
C ALA A 10 -7.68 0.05 -7.26
N MET A 11 -8.21 -0.10 -8.48
CA MET A 11 -8.35 -1.43 -9.09
C MET A 11 -6.95 -1.91 -9.47
N SER A 12 -6.38 -2.77 -8.61
CA SER A 12 -5.06 -3.36 -8.83
C SER A 12 -5.06 -4.25 -10.07
N VAL A 13 -4.40 -3.81 -11.14
CA VAL A 13 -3.80 -4.71 -12.11
C VAL A 13 -2.53 -5.23 -11.43
N GLN A 14 -2.63 -6.37 -10.73
CA GLN A 14 -1.59 -6.87 -9.82
C GLN A 14 -0.24 -7.07 -10.55
N PRO A 15 0.82 -6.33 -10.20
CA PRO A 15 2.19 -6.66 -10.64
C PRO A 15 2.87 -7.65 -9.69
N PHE A 16 2.21 -8.05 -8.60
CA PHE A 16 2.75 -8.88 -7.55
C PHE A 16 1.82 -10.07 -7.27
N ASP A 17 2.00 -11.19 -7.98
CA ASP A 17 1.22 -12.43 -7.81
C ASP A 17 1.28 -13.00 -6.37
N ASP A 18 2.28 -12.58 -5.61
CA ASP A 18 2.57 -13.01 -4.24
C ASP A 18 2.17 -11.99 -3.17
N VAL A 19 1.51 -10.88 -3.54
CA VAL A 19 1.14 -9.79 -2.60
C VAL A 19 -0.34 -9.47 -2.67
N ILE A 20 -1.00 -9.54 -1.51
CA ILE A 20 -2.39 -9.14 -1.33
C ILE A 20 -2.41 -7.82 -0.58
N LEU A 21 -2.99 -6.79 -1.19
CA LEU A 21 -3.34 -5.55 -0.49
C LEU A 21 -4.64 -5.78 0.29
N GLU A 22 -4.55 -5.73 1.63
CA GLU A 22 -5.72 -5.97 2.49
C GLU A 22 -6.48 -4.68 2.81
N GLU A 23 -5.75 -3.63 3.19
CA GLU A 23 -6.34 -2.38 3.65
C GLU A 23 -5.45 -1.21 3.26
N THR A 24 -6.08 -0.11 2.80
CA THR A 24 -5.41 1.17 2.58
C THR A 24 -6.16 2.27 3.31
N LYS A 25 -5.45 3.06 4.10
CA LYS A 25 -5.95 4.27 4.77
C LYS A 25 -5.12 5.46 4.31
N ILE A 26 -5.79 6.46 3.75
CA ILE A 26 -5.14 7.68 3.26
C ILE A 26 -5.55 8.84 4.15
N TYR A 27 -4.55 9.58 4.61
CA TYR A 27 -4.73 10.78 5.43
C TYR A 27 -4.21 11.98 4.66
N VAL A 28 -5.08 12.95 4.41
CA VAL A 28 -4.69 14.26 3.90
C VAL A 28 -4.17 15.10 5.07
N ARG A 29 -2.93 15.55 4.98
CA ARG A 29 -2.31 16.49 5.92
C ARG A 29 -1.94 17.77 5.18
N HIS A 30 -1.63 18.84 5.91
CA HIS A 30 -1.27 20.14 5.32
C HIS A 30 -0.07 20.07 4.36
N ASN A 31 0.79 19.05 4.49
CA ASN A 31 2.02 18.90 3.72
C ASN A 31 1.95 17.77 2.66
N GLY A 32 0.76 17.23 2.38
CA GLY A 32 0.56 16.15 1.41
C GLY A 32 -0.16 14.93 2.00
N LEU A 33 -0.03 13.80 1.31
CA LEU A 33 -0.71 12.56 1.65
C LEU A 33 0.18 11.68 2.54
N THR A 34 -0.42 11.09 3.58
CA THR A 34 0.17 9.98 4.33
C THR A 34 -0.67 8.74 4.08
N ILE A 35 -0.04 7.68 3.59
CA ILE A 35 -0.72 6.44 3.20
C ILE A 35 -0.30 5.33 4.15
N HIS A 36 -1.25 4.62 4.74
CA HIS A 36 -1.02 3.41 5.52
C HIS A 36 -1.62 2.24 4.75
N MET A 37 -0.82 1.21 4.52
CA MET A 37 -1.20 0.04 3.73
C MET A 37 -0.89 -1.22 4.53
N THR A 38 -1.86 -2.13 4.60
CA THR A 38 -1.65 -3.49 5.10
C THR A 38 -1.53 -4.41 3.91
N VAL A 39 -0.39 -5.09 3.81
CA VAL A 39 -0.07 -6.01 2.72
C VAL A 39 0.35 -7.37 3.25
N SER A 40 -0.09 -8.40 2.56
CA SER A 40 0.14 -9.79 2.92
C SER A 40 0.95 -10.44 1.81
N PHE A 41 2.13 -10.97 2.14
CA PHE A 41 3.04 -11.58 1.17
C PHE A 41 3.07 -13.10 1.34
N LYS A 42 3.09 -13.85 0.23
CA LYS A 42 3.59 -15.23 0.28
C LYS A 42 5.07 -15.20 0.62
N ALA A 43 5.54 -16.22 1.35
CA ALA A 43 6.92 -16.25 1.84
C ALA A 43 7.91 -16.07 0.68
N CYS A 44 8.72 -15.01 0.73
CA CYS A 44 9.79 -14.76 -0.22
C CYS A 44 11.06 -14.29 0.52
N ASP A 45 12.23 -14.52 -0.08
CA ASP A 45 13.52 -14.17 0.53
C ASP A 45 13.83 -12.66 0.47
N HIS A 46 13.08 -11.90 -0.33
CA HIS A 46 13.34 -10.48 -0.64
C HIS A 46 12.23 -9.53 -0.19
N MET A 47 11.56 -9.84 0.91
CA MET A 47 10.43 -9.08 1.45
C MET A 47 10.70 -7.58 1.60
N LEU A 48 11.89 -7.21 2.10
CA LEU A 48 12.25 -5.81 2.33
C LEU A 48 12.33 -5.04 1.01
N THR A 49 13.01 -5.59 0.01
CA THR A 49 13.15 -4.97 -1.32
C THR A 49 11.81 -4.81 -2.01
N LEU A 50 10.91 -5.79 -1.89
CA LEU A 50 9.54 -5.65 -2.41
C LEU A 50 8.76 -4.55 -1.69
N CYS A 51 8.92 -4.41 -0.38
CA CYS A 51 8.28 -3.32 0.37
C CYS A 51 8.78 -1.94 -0.09
N GLU A 52 10.09 -1.77 -0.28
CA GLU A 52 10.67 -0.52 -0.77
C GLU A 52 10.19 -0.18 -2.19
N GLN A 53 10.16 -1.18 -3.08
CA GLN A 53 9.63 -1.01 -4.43
C GLN A 53 8.15 -0.64 -4.42
N LEU A 54 7.35 -1.30 -3.58
CA LEU A 54 5.93 -0.99 -3.43
C LEU A 54 5.70 0.43 -2.90
N GLN A 55 6.47 0.86 -1.89
CA GLN A 55 6.38 2.24 -1.37
C GLN A 55 6.68 3.24 -2.47
N LYS A 56 7.75 3.02 -3.24
CA LYS A 56 8.12 3.91 -4.33
C LYS A 56 7.04 3.95 -5.41
N GLN A 57 6.56 2.79 -5.86
CA GLN A 57 5.51 2.71 -6.88
C GLN A 57 4.25 3.47 -6.45
N VAL A 58 3.81 3.30 -5.20
CA VAL A 58 2.64 4.00 -4.66
C VAL A 58 2.84 5.52 -4.64
N ILE A 59 4.04 5.99 -4.28
CA ILE A 59 4.37 7.42 -4.29
C ILE A 59 4.30 7.97 -5.72
N ASP A 60 4.96 7.29 -6.65
CA ASP A 60 5.07 7.71 -8.06
C ASP A 60 3.69 7.71 -8.73
N ASP A 61 2.91 6.62 -8.57
CA ASP A 61 1.56 6.49 -9.16
C ASP A 61 0.60 7.55 -8.63
N ILE A 62 0.59 7.81 -7.32
CA ILE A 62 -0.30 8.82 -6.74
C ILE A 62 0.07 10.21 -7.25
N TYR A 63 1.37 10.51 -7.35
CA TYR A 63 1.82 11.77 -7.90
C TYR A 63 1.45 11.91 -9.38
N GLU A 64 1.67 10.88 -10.19
CA GLU A 64 1.33 10.88 -11.62
C GLU A 64 -0.19 11.05 -11.83
N MET A 65 -1.02 10.34 -11.06
CA MET A 65 -2.47 10.41 -11.19
C MET A 65 -3.09 11.70 -10.65
N THR A 66 -2.52 12.30 -9.60
CA THR A 66 -3.22 13.35 -8.82
C THR A 66 -2.45 14.65 -8.69
N GLY A 67 -1.15 14.67 -9.02
CA GLY A 67 -0.24 15.78 -8.75
C GLY A 67 0.02 16.05 -7.26
N GLN A 68 -0.51 15.22 -6.35
CA GLN A 68 -0.32 15.40 -4.91
C GLN A 68 0.95 14.70 -4.43
N THR A 69 1.72 15.40 -3.60
CA THR A 69 2.90 14.82 -2.95
C THR A 69 2.48 13.83 -1.86
N VAL A 70 3.03 12.62 -1.91
CA VAL A 70 2.96 11.65 -0.83
C VAL A 70 4.16 11.85 0.08
N PHE A 71 3.92 12.20 1.35
CA PHE A 71 4.97 12.46 2.32
C PHE A 71 5.51 11.16 2.95
N ALA A 72 4.62 10.19 3.17
CA ALA A 72 5.00 8.93 3.79
C ALA A 72 4.04 7.80 3.38
N VAL A 73 4.61 6.61 3.20
CA VAL A 73 3.88 5.36 3.01
C VAL A 73 4.31 4.40 4.12
N HIS A 74 3.38 4.05 5.01
CA HIS A 74 3.57 3.08 6.08
C HIS A 74 3.05 1.71 5.64
N LEU A 75 3.95 0.74 5.44
CA LEU A 75 3.57 -0.64 5.12
C LEU A 75 3.51 -1.49 6.40
N TYR A 76 2.36 -2.09 6.64
CA TYR A 76 2.16 -3.15 7.62
C TYR A 76 2.18 -4.48 6.89
N VAL A 77 3.23 -5.25 7.14
CA VAL A 77 3.52 -6.48 6.42
C VAL A 77 3.02 -7.69 7.22
N ARG A 78 2.21 -8.53 6.58
CA ARG A 78 1.77 -9.81 7.11
C ARG A 78 2.27 -10.94 6.21
N LYS A 79 2.40 -12.12 6.80
CA LYS A 79 2.72 -13.34 6.07
C LYS A 79 1.42 -14.03 5.65
N LEU A 80 1.27 -14.30 4.36
CA LEU A 80 0.28 -15.25 3.85
C LEU A 80 0.73 -16.65 4.25
N VAL A 81 -0.09 -17.30 5.05
CA VAL A 81 0.06 -18.72 5.36
C VAL A 81 -0.95 -19.42 4.47
N ASP A 82 -0.47 -20.13 3.45
CA ASP A 82 -1.33 -21.01 2.67
C ASP A 82 -1.93 -22.04 3.63
N GLY A 83 -3.25 -21.94 3.82
CA GLY A 83 -3.99 -22.83 4.69
C GLY A 83 -4.00 -24.26 4.15
N LYS A 84 -2.93 -25.02 4.36
CA LYS A 84 -3.07 -26.47 4.54
C LYS A 84 -3.60 -26.67 5.95
N ASN A 85 -4.91 -26.55 6.12
CA ASN A 85 -5.74 -27.21 7.14
C ASN A 85 -7.14 -26.55 7.16
N ALA A 86 -8.01 -27.03 6.28
CA ALA A 86 -9.45 -27.08 6.50
C ALA A 86 -9.94 -28.44 6.00
#